data_AF-A0A452YY38-F1
#
_entry.id   AF-A0A452YY38-F1
#
_cell.length_a   1.000
_cell.length_b   1.000
_cell.length_c   1.000
_cell.angle_alpha   90.00
_cell.angle_beta   90.00
_cell.angle_gamma   90.00
#
_symmetry.space_group_name_H-M   'P 1'
#
loop_
_entity.id
_entity.type
_entity.pdbx_description
1 polymer ?
#
loop_
_entity_poly.entity_id
_entity_poly.type
_entity_poly.pdbx_seq_one_letter_code
_entity_poly.pdbx_strand_id
1 'polypeptide(L)'
;MVCHARVSTPSAQLGLPELQLGIIPGMGGTQRLPRLVGLKKALEMMLMSKSIKGVEAHKFGLVDAIVSADKLISTACSCALEIHEHKRPWLKSLLRTDRLTDIVEAKKILKFARVQALKQAANLQHPLVCIDVIEEGILFGPRAALMKEVLSGKMLEQSQTSKSLRHFFFAQRATSKIPNITNLGLTPRRILKAANVGGGLMGSGIATAFILSDIVVVLKEVNEKFLNTGINRIKANLQSFVKK
;
A
#
# COMPACT_ATOMS: atom_id res chain seq x y z
N MET A 1 -11.77 -5.61 -8.42
CA MET A 1 -12.79 -4.54 -8.54
C MET A 1 -13.76 -4.71 -9.72
N VAL A 2 -13.48 -5.56 -10.71
CA VAL A 2 -14.37 -5.78 -11.87
C VAL A 2 -15.66 -6.51 -11.50
N CYS A 3 -15.58 -7.44 -10.54
CA CYS A 3 -16.73 -8.21 -10.05
C CYS A 3 -17.85 -7.32 -9.48
N HIS A 4 -19.07 -7.84 -9.47
CA HIS A 4 -20.26 -7.13 -9.00
C HIS A 4 -20.33 -7.06 -7.46
N ALA A 5 -19.82 -8.08 -6.78
CA ALA A 5 -19.65 -8.13 -5.33
C ALA A 5 -18.25 -8.64 -4.95
N ARG A 6 -17.80 -8.31 -3.74
CA ARG A 6 -16.50 -8.66 -3.17
C ARG A 6 -16.68 -9.10 -1.72
N VAL A 7 -16.25 -10.31 -1.40
CA VAL A 7 -16.17 -10.85 -0.04
C VAL A 7 -14.69 -10.97 0.35
N SER A 8 -14.33 -10.67 1.59
CA SER A 8 -12.92 -10.70 2.02
C SER A 8 -12.76 -11.21 3.45
N THR A 9 -11.54 -11.58 3.83
CA THR A 9 -11.19 -11.88 5.22
C THR A 9 -10.77 -10.59 5.96
N PRO A 10 -10.84 -10.54 7.30
CA PRO A 10 -10.50 -9.34 8.06
C PRO A 10 -9.06 -8.84 7.81
N SER A 11 -8.12 -9.76 7.59
CA SER A 11 -6.68 -9.49 7.50
C SER A 11 -6.16 -9.33 6.06
N ALA A 12 -6.98 -9.59 5.04
CA ALA A 12 -6.57 -9.44 3.65
C ALA A 12 -6.07 -8.01 3.37
N GLN A 13 -4.98 -7.87 2.60
CA GLN A 13 -4.44 -6.58 2.19
C GLN A 13 -4.91 -6.25 0.78
N LEU A 14 -5.50 -5.08 0.61
CA LEU A 14 -6.10 -4.62 -0.64
C LEU A 14 -5.56 -3.23 -0.98
N GLY A 15 -4.93 -3.09 -2.15
CA GLY A 15 -4.29 -1.84 -2.56
C GLY A 15 -3.90 -1.83 -4.03
N LEU A 16 -3.39 -0.69 -4.49
CA LEU A 16 -2.88 -0.46 -5.84
C LEU A 16 -1.45 0.11 -5.72
N PRO A 17 -0.41 -0.75 -5.69
CA PRO A 17 0.97 -0.35 -5.44
C PRO A 17 1.74 0.12 -6.69
N GLU A 18 1.06 0.25 -7.84
CA GLU A 18 1.67 0.51 -9.16
C GLU A 18 2.59 1.73 -9.20
N LEU A 19 2.29 2.78 -8.42
CA LEU A 19 3.08 4.01 -8.41
C LEU A 19 4.49 3.80 -7.83
N GLN A 20 4.72 2.78 -6.99
CA GLN A 20 6.08 2.41 -6.55
C GLN A 20 6.99 1.97 -7.71
N LEU A 21 6.40 1.54 -8.82
CA LEU A 21 7.10 1.08 -10.03
C LEU A 21 7.11 2.16 -11.13
N GLY A 22 6.68 3.38 -10.81
CA GLY A 22 6.63 4.48 -11.77
C GLY A 22 5.55 4.34 -12.84
N ILE A 23 4.58 3.46 -12.63
CA ILE A 23 3.42 3.24 -13.51
C ILE A 23 2.13 3.57 -12.77
N ILE A 24 0.99 3.48 -13.45
CA ILE A 24 -0.34 3.68 -12.88
C ILE A 24 -1.15 2.39 -13.00
N PRO A 25 -2.24 2.23 -12.23
CA PRO A 25 -3.16 1.11 -12.43
C PRO A 25 -3.63 1.07 -13.88
N GLY A 26 -3.49 -0.06 -14.56
CA GLY A 26 -3.75 -0.20 -16.00
C GLY A 26 -4.96 -1.06 -16.37
N MET A 27 -5.73 -1.52 -15.38
CA MET A 27 -6.87 -2.44 -15.57
C MET A 27 -8.19 -1.82 -15.06
N GLY A 28 -8.31 -0.51 -15.17
CA GLY A 28 -9.41 0.33 -14.71
C GLY A 28 -9.41 0.56 -13.20
N GLY A 29 -8.24 0.48 -12.56
CA GLY A 29 -8.07 0.77 -11.14
C GLY A 29 -8.29 2.25 -10.84
N THR A 30 -7.79 3.13 -11.71
CA THR A 30 -8.00 4.59 -11.61
C THR A 30 -9.47 4.98 -11.70
N GLN A 31 -10.29 4.12 -12.31
CA GLN A 31 -11.72 4.37 -12.54
C GLN A 31 -12.60 3.72 -11.48
N ARG A 32 -12.36 2.45 -11.16
CA ARG A 32 -13.23 1.71 -10.25
C ARG A 32 -12.96 2.02 -8.78
N LEU A 33 -11.72 2.30 -8.39
CA LEU A 33 -11.40 2.55 -6.99
C LEU A 33 -12.08 3.84 -6.48
N PRO A 34 -11.99 5.02 -7.14
CA PRO A 34 -12.71 6.22 -6.69
C PRO A 34 -14.22 6.04 -6.59
N ARG A 35 -14.81 5.22 -7.46
CA ARG A 35 -16.24 4.91 -7.47
C ARG A 35 -16.67 3.92 -6.38
N LEU A 36 -15.73 3.17 -5.81
CA LEU A 36 -15.97 2.21 -4.73
C LEU A 36 -15.69 2.82 -3.36
N VAL A 37 -14.56 3.51 -3.18
CA VAL A 37 -14.12 4.01 -1.85
C VAL A 37 -14.27 5.51 -1.66
N GLY A 38 -14.70 6.22 -2.71
CA GLY A 38 -14.70 7.67 -2.76
C GLY A 38 -13.35 8.24 -3.19
N LEU A 39 -13.38 9.45 -3.74
CA LEU A 39 -12.21 10.07 -4.39
C LEU A 39 -11.02 10.27 -3.44
N LYS A 40 -11.25 10.80 -2.22
CA LYS A 40 -10.20 11.08 -1.25
C LYS A 40 -9.44 9.80 -0.85
N LYS A 41 -10.17 8.74 -0.49
CA LYS A 41 -9.56 7.47 -0.08
C LYS A 41 -8.86 6.76 -1.24
N ALA A 42 -9.43 6.84 -2.44
CA ALA A 42 -8.80 6.27 -3.63
C ALA A 42 -7.46 6.95 -3.96
N LEU A 43 -7.40 8.28 -3.88
CA LEU A 43 -6.16 9.05 -4.05
C LEU A 43 -5.14 8.69 -2.98
N GLU A 44 -5.54 8.60 -1.70
CA GLU A 44 -4.66 8.17 -0.61
C GLU A 44 -4.04 6.78 -0.92
N MET A 45 -4.86 5.80 -1.28
CA MET A 45 -4.40 4.44 -1.57
C MET A 45 -3.43 4.38 -2.76
N MET A 46 -3.76 5.06 -3.86
CA MET A 46 -2.93 5.05 -5.08
C MET A 46 -1.64 5.88 -4.91
N LEU A 47 -1.76 7.14 -4.48
CA LEU A 47 -0.61 8.06 -4.37
C LEU A 47 0.39 7.61 -3.31
N MET A 48 -0.09 7.04 -2.19
CA MET A 48 0.79 6.48 -1.16
C MET A 48 1.19 5.03 -1.44
N SER A 49 0.60 4.39 -2.46
CA SER A 49 0.77 2.95 -2.74
C SER A 49 0.57 2.08 -1.50
N LYS A 50 -0.40 2.43 -0.67
CA LYS A 50 -0.70 1.76 0.61
C LYS A 50 -1.88 0.83 0.45
N SER A 51 -1.72 -0.39 0.96
CA SER A 51 -2.81 -1.33 1.11
C SER A 51 -3.59 -1.06 2.39
N ILE A 52 -4.90 -1.29 2.34
CA ILE A 52 -5.78 -1.29 3.51
C ILE A 52 -6.15 -2.73 3.88
N LYS A 53 -6.46 -2.98 5.15
CA LYS A 53 -6.93 -4.30 5.61
C LYS A 53 -8.39 -4.53 5.23
N GLY A 54 -8.83 -5.79 5.18
CA GLY A 54 -10.21 -6.16 4.87
C GLY A 54 -11.26 -5.42 5.69
N VAL A 55 -11.03 -5.27 7.01
CA VAL A 55 -11.91 -4.49 7.92
C VAL A 55 -12.12 -3.05 7.44
N GLU A 56 -11.03 -2.37 7.12
CA GLU A 56 -11.06 -0.99 6.62
C GLU A 56 -11.68 -0.94 5.21
N ALA A 57 -11.36 -1.91 4.35
CA ALA A 57 -11.90 -2.02 3.00
C ALA A 57 -13.43 -2.17 3.01
N HIS A 58 -14.00 -2.87 3.98
CA HIS A 58 -15.45 -2.97 4.13
C HIS A 58 -16.08 -1.66 4.61
N LYS A 59 -15.46 -0.99 5.59
CA LYS A 59 -15.88 0.33 6.05
C LYS A 59 -15.94 1.34 4.90
N PHE A 60 -14.94 1.32 4.02
CA PHE A 60 -14.90 2.15 2.82
C PHE A 60 -15.60 1.53 1.61
N GLY A 61 -16.37 0.44 1.73
CA GLY A 61 -17.17 -0.15 0.64
C GLY A 61 -16.39 -0.70 -0.56
N LEU A 62 -15.07 -0.90 -0.42
CA LEU A 62 -14.30 -1.70 -1.37
C LEU A 62 -14.69 -3.17 -1.29
N VAL A 63 -15.01 -3.65 -0.08
CA VAL A 63 -15.47 -5.00 0.20
C VAL A 63 -16.92 -4.94 0.68
N ASP A 64 -17.76 -5.82 0.17
CA ASP A 64 -19.19 -5.79 0.49
C ASP A 64 -19.55 -6.69 1.69
N ALA A 65 -18.71 -7.68 2.04
CA ALA A 65 -18.85 -8.49 3.25
C ALA A 65 -17.51 -9.01 3.76
N ILE A 66 -17.37 -9.13 5.09
CA ILE A 66 -16.21 -9.73 5.76
C ILE A 66 -16.61 -11.03 6.44
N VAL A 67 -15.84 -12.09 6.20
CA VAL A 67 -16.04 -13.39 6.82
C VAL A 67 -14.70 -14.04 7.19
N SER A 68 -14.73 -15.05 8.04
CA SER A 68 -13.57 -15.89 8.32
C SER A 68 -13.14 -16.69 7.08
N ALA A 69 -11.89 -17.15 7.06
CA ALA A 69 -11.31 -17.80 5.87
C ALA A 69 -12.07 -19.08 5.45
N ASP A 70 -12.56 -19.85 6.41
CA ASP A 70 -13.37 -21.06 6.23
C ASP A 70 -14.73 -20.79 5.56
N LYS A 71 -15.29 -19.58 5.74
CA LYS A 71 -16.60 -19.19 5.18
C LYS A 71 -16.51 -18.37 3.90
N LEU A 72 -15.30 -18.06 3.43
CA LEU A 72 -15.09 -17.13 2.33
C LEU A 72 -15.77 -17.57 1.04
N ILE A 73 -15.54 -18.82 0.63
CA ILE A 73 -16.08 -19.37 -0.62
C ILE A 73 -17.60 -19.57 -0.54
N SER A 74 -18.10 -20.17 0.55
CA SER A 74 -19.53 -20.41 0.72
C SER A 74 -20.33 -19.11 0.71
N THR A 75 -19.81 -18.07 1.37
CA THR A 75 -20.45 -16.74 1.39
C THR A 75 -20.39 -16.06 0.01
N ALA A 76 -19.27 -16.20 -0.72
CA ALA A 76 -19.16 -15.68 -2.07
C ALA A 76 -20.14 -16.36 -3.05
N CYS A 77 -20.31 -17.68 -2.95
CA CYS A 77 -21.32 -18.43 -3.72
C CYS A 77 -22.74 -17.98 -3.37
N SER A 78 -23.07 -17.83 -2.08
CA SER A 78 -24.37 -17.29 -1.65
C SER A 78 -24.63 -15.91 -2.23
N CYS A 79 -23.64 -15.00 -2.14
CA CYS A 79 -23.75 -13.66 -2.71
C CYS A 79 -24.02 -13.69 -4.23
N ALA A 80 -23.43 -14.64 -4.97
CA ALA A 80 -23.65 -14.77 -6.40
C ALA A 80 -25.08 -15.28 -6.71
N LEU A 81 -25.57 -16.26 -5.97
CA LEU A 81 -26.95 -16.76 -6.08
C LEU A 81 -27.97 -15.66 -5.74
N GLU A 82 -27.74 -14.90 -4.67
CA GLU A 82 -28.60 -13.77 -4.30
C GLU A 82 -28.69 -12.69 -5.40
N ILE A 83 -27.59 -12.44 -6.13
CA ILE A 83 -27.61 -11.52 -7.28
C ILE A 83 -28.41 -12.13 -8.43
N HIS A 84 -28.25 -13.43 -8.70
CA HIS A 84 -29.02 -14.13 -9.73
C HIS A 84 -30.52 -14.15 -9.44
N GLU A 85 -30.90 -14.37 -8.17
CA GLU A 85 -32.28 -14.37 -7.68
C GLU A 85 -32.85 -12.96 -7.45
N HIS A 86 -32.14 -11.90 -7.86
CA HIS A 86 -32.53 -10.50 -7.68
C HIS A 86 -32.74 -10.05 -6.22
N LYS A 87 -32.27 -10.82 -5.23
CA LYS A 87 -32.27 -10.46 -3.80
C LYS A 87 -31.22 -9.39 -3.47
N ARG A 88 -30.22 -9.23 -4.35
CA ARG A 88 -29.13 -8.26 -4.22
C ARG A 88 -28.90 -7.52 -5.54
N PRO A 89 -28.59 -6.21 -5.53
CA PRO A 89 -28.41 -5.45 -6.77
C PRO A 89 -27.19 -5.90 -7.57
N TRP A 90 -27.37 -6.04 -8.88
CA TRP A 90 -26.30 -6.31 -9.83
C TRP A 90 -25.55 -5.00 -10.17
N LEU A 91 -24.59 -4.62 -9.33
CA LEU A 91 -23.85 -3.35 -9.46
C LEU A 91 -22.59 -3.48 -10.32
N LYS A 92 -22.47 -2.65 -11.36
CA LYS A 92 -21.24 -2.49 -12.15
C LYS A 92 -20.41 -1.35 -11.57
N SER A 93 -19.32 -1.65 -10.89
CA SER A 93 -18.48 -0.64 -10.20
C SER A 93 -18.00 0.50 -11.09
N LEU A 94 -17.80 0.24 -12.39
CA LEU A 94 -17.36 1.24 -13.36
C LEU A 94 -18.40 2.35 -13.60
N LEU A 95 -19.69 2.03 -13.45
CA LEU A 95 -20.80 2.95 -13.70
C LEU A 95 -21.31 3.63 -12.43
N ARG A 96 -20.77 3.29 -11.26
CA ARG A 96 -21.18 3.87 -9.99
C ARG A 96 -20.77 5.33 -9.88
N THR A 97 -21.68 6.16 -9.40
CA THR A 97 -21.47 7.59 -9.13
C THR A 97 -21.83 7.98 -7.70
N ASP A 98 -22.44 7.06 -6.93
CA ASP A 98 -22.95 7.29 -5.57
C ASP A 98 -21.88 7.73 -4.56
N ARG A 99 -20.61 7.48 -4.86
CA ARG A 99 -19.46 7.85 -4.02
C ARG A 99 -18.54 8.89 -4.64
N LEU A 100 -18.90 9.38 -5.83
CA LEU A 100 -18.21 10.52 -6.41
C LEU A 100 -18.81 11.80 -5.82
N THR A 101 -17.92 12.75 -5.53
CA THR A 101 -18.33 14.11 -5.15
C THR A 101 -18.81 14.87 -6.38
N ASP A 102 -19.45 16.02 -6.17
CA ASP A 102 -19.74 16.94 -7.25
C ASP A 102 -18.45 17.35 -7.99
N ILE A 103 -18.61 17.82 -9.24
CA ILE A 103 -17.48 18.12 -10.12
C ILE A 103 -16.60 19.26 -9.55
N VAL A 104 -17.19 20.24 -8.86
CA VAL A 104 -16.47 21.38 -8.32
C VAL A 104 -15.57 20.94 -7.16
N GLU A 105 -16.11 20.15 -6.24
CA GLU A 105 -15.38 19.58 -5.12
C GLU A 105 -14.35 18.55 -5.58
N ALA A 106 -14.69 17.72 -6.58
CA ALA A 106 -13.73 16.79 -7.18
C ALA A 106 -12.51 17.53 -7.74
N LYS A 107 -12.72 18.62 -8.49
CA LYS A 107 -11.62 19.46 -9.00
C LYS A 107 -10.76 20.05 -7.88
N LYS A 108 -11.36 20.51 -6.77
CA LYS A 108 -10.61 21.00 -5.61
C LYS A 108 -9.74 19.91 -4.99
N ILE A 109 -10.31 18.72 -4.77
CA ILE A 109 -9.59 17.56 -4.22
C ILE A 109 -8.41 17.17 -5.12
N LEU A 110 -8.63 17.07 -6.44
CA LEU A 110 -7.60 16.72 -7.41
C LEU A 110 -6.49 17.78 -7.47
N LYS A 111 -6.86 19.08 -7.44
CA LYS A 111 -5.88 20.19 -7.38
C LYS A 111 -5.00 20.09 -6.13
N PHE A 112 -5.60 19.83 -4.97
CA PHE A 112 -4.84 19.63 -3.73
C PHE A 112 -3.91 18.42 -3.83
N ALA A 113 -4.39 17.30 -4.36
CA ALA A 113 -3.59 16.09 -4.57
C ALA A 113 -2.37 16.33 -5.48
N ARG A 114 -2.50 17.14 -6.54
CA ARG A 114 -1.38 17.53 -7.40
C ARG A 114 -0.31 18.31 -6.65
N VAL A 115 -0.72 19.29 -5.84
CA VAL A 115 0.21 20.09 -5.02
C VAL A 115 0.95 19.20 -4.02
N GLN A 116 0.25 18.26 -3.40
CA GLN A 116 0.86 17.32 -2.46
C GLN A 116 1.85 16.37 -3.15
N ALA A 117 1.49 15.83 -4.32
CA ALA A 117 2.36 14.97 -5.11
C ALA A 117 3.66 15.67 -5.52
N LEU A 118 3.56 16.91 -6.01
CA LEU A 118 4.72 17.74 -6.35
C LEU A 118 5.62 18.04 -5.15
N LYS A 119 5.03 18.27 -3.97
CA LYS A 119 5.81 18.47 -2.73
C LYS A 119 6.58 17.22 -2.30
N GLN A 120 6.02 16.04 -2.50
CA GLN A 120 6.67 14.78 -2.11
C GLN A 120 7.78 14.38 -3.09
N ALA A 121 7.53 14.53 -4.39
CA ALA A 121 8.49 14.11 -5.41
C ALA A 121 8.31 14.91 -6.71
N ALA A 122 8.89 16.11 -6.76
CA ALA A 122 8.80 17.02 -7.91
C ALA A 122 9.37 16.43 -9.22
N ASN A 123 10.30 15.47 -9.11
CA ASN A 123 10.93 14.79 -10.24
C ASN A 123 10.09 13.64 -10.83
N LEU A 124 8.98 13.26 -10.19
CA LEU A 124 8.15 12.13 -10.62
C LEU A 124 6.87 12.61 -11.31
N GLN A 125 6.66 12.14 -12.54
CA GLN A 125 5.51 12.52 -13.37
C GLN A 125 4.31 11.58 -13.23
N HIS A 126 4.55 10.29 -13.00
CA HIS A 126 3.50 9.26 -12.93
C HIS A 126 2.40 9.53 -11.88
N PRO A 127 2.65 10.17 -10.70
CA PRO A 127 1.57 10.50 -9.78
C PRO A 127 0.61 11.55 -10.36
N LEU A 128 1.14 12.56 -11.07
CA LEU A 128 0.32 13.58 -11.72
C LEU A 128 -0.51 12.98 -12.84
N VAL A 129 0.11 12.14 -13.68
CA VAL A 129 -0.58 11.41 -14.74
C VAL A 129 -1.69 10.53 -14.17
N CYS A 130 -1.48 9.87 -13.02
CA CYS A 130 -2.53 9.12 -12.34
C CYS A 130 -3.73 10.01 -11.98
N ILE A 131 -3.48 11.21 -11.44
CA ILE A 131 -4.52 12.18 -11.08
C ILE A 131 -5.25 12.66 -12.34
N ASP A 132 -4.53 12.91 -13.44
CA ASP A 132 -5.12 13.34 -14.71
C ASP A 132 -6.02 12.28 -15.35
N VAL A 133 -5.69 10.99 -15.20
CA VAL A 133 -6.51 9.86 -15.66
C VAL A 133 -7.76 9.70 -14.80
N ILE A 134 -7.66 9.93 -13.49
CA ILE A 134 -8.83 9.93 -12.59
C ILE A 134 -9.76 11.09 -12.94
N GLU A 135 -9.21 12.30 -13.15
CA GLU A 135 -9.99 13.48 -13.51
C GLU A 135 -10.75 13.28 -14.82
N GLU A 136 -10.11 12.68 -15.82
CA GLU A 136 -10.75 12.33 -17.10
C GLU A 136 -12.03 11.51 -16.87
N GLY A 137 -11.99 10.55 -15.94
CA GLY A 137 -13.11 9.67 -15.63
C GLY A 137 -14.27 10.35 -14.95
N ILE A 138 -13.97 11.41 -14.21
CA ILE A 138 -14.97 12.24 -13.53
C ILE A 138 -15.62 13.21 -14.52
N LEU A 139 -14.84 13.79 -15.44
CA LEU A 139 -15.32 14.82 -16.38
C LEU A 139 -16.00 14.24 -17.63
N PHE A 140 -15.37 13.25 -18.27
CA PHE A 140 -15.78 12.72 -19.57
C PHE A 140 -16.34 11.29 -19.49
N GLY A 141 -16.38 10.74 -18.28
CA GLY A 141 -16.95 9.44 -17.99
C GLY A 141 -15.96 8.28 -18.11
N PRO A 142 -16.37 7.09 -17.65
CA PRO A 142 -15.45 5.98 -17.41
C PRO A 142 -14.83 5.39 -18.68
N ARG A 143 -15.52 5.41 -19.82
CA ARG A 143 -14.99 4.80 -21.07
C ARG A 143 -13.81 5.60 -21.63
N ALA A 144 -13.97 6.93 -21.74
CA ALA A 144 -12.90 7.82 -22.19
C ALA A 144 -11.67 7.69 -21.28
N ALA A 145 -11.89 7.61 -19.98
CA ALA A 145 -10.80 7.50 -19.01
C ALA A 145 -10.12 6.14 -19.00
N LEU A 146 -10.81 5.03 -19.30
CA LEU A 146 -10.14 3.74 -19.52
C LEU A 146 -9.21 3.78 -20.73
N MET A 147 -9.60 4.48 -21.81
CA MET A 147 -8.71 4.68 -22.96
C MET A 147 -7.50 5.53 -22.57
N LYS A 148 -7.71 6.62 -21.84
CA LYS A 148 -6.61 7.46 -21.31
C LYS A 148 -5.69 6.68 -20.38
N GLU A 149 -6.23 5.84 -19.49
CA GLU A 149 -5.46 4.99 -18.58
C GLU A 149 -4.49 4.08 -19.35
N VAL A 150 -4.96 3.44 -20.41
CA VAL A 150 -4.12 2.58 -21.26
C VAL A 150 -3.03 3.39 -21.97
N LEU A 151 -3.37 4.53 -22.57
CA LEU A 151 -2.41 5.36 -23.30
C LEU A 151 -1.35 5.95 -22.36
N SER A 152 -1.78 6.52 -21.24
CA SER A 152 -0.91 7.06 -20.21
C SER A 152 -0.03 5.98 -19.58
N GLY A 153 -0.58 4.79 -19.30
CA GLY A 153 0.16 3.66 -18.78
C GLY A 153 1.31 3.23 -19.70
N LYS A 154 1.03 3.09 -21.01
CA LYS A 154 2.07 2.76 -22.02
C LYS A 154 3.16 3.83 -22.10
N MET A 155 2.77 5.11 -22.06
CA MET A 155 3.73 6.21 -22.06
C MET A 155 4.64 6.16 -20.82
N LEU A 156 4.07 5.96 -19.64
CA LEU A 156 4.82 5.87 -18.38
C LEU A 156 5.74 4.65 -18.34
N GLU A 157 5.29 3.51 -18.86
CA GLU A 157 6.11 2.30 -18.92
C GLU A 157 7.43 2.52 -19.67
N GLN A 158 7.41 3.35 -20.72
CA GLN A 158 8.59 3.69 -21.51
C GLN A 158 9.48 4.78 -20.90
N SER A 159 8.98 5.50 -19.89
CA SER A 159 9.72 6.57 -19.22
C SER A 159 10.97 6.05 -18.49
N GLN A 160 12.02 6.88 -18.46
CA GLN A 160 13.26 6.54 -17.77
C GLN A 160 13.04 6.35 -16.26
N THR A 161 12.20 7.18 -15.64
CA THR A 161 11.89 7.08 -14.20
C THR A 161 11.22 5.76 -13.85
N SER A 162 10.26 5.31 -14.67
CA SER A 162 9.61 4.00 -14.45
C SER A 162 10.58 2.83 -14.67
N LYS A 163 11.42 2.88 -15.72
CA LYS A 163 12.49 1.89 -15.95
C LYS A 163 13.43 1.80 -14.74
N SER A 164 13.85 2.94 -14.21
CA SER A 164 14.72 3.01 -13.01
C SER A 164 14.03 2.47 -11.75
N LEU A 165 12.76 2.79 -11.51
CA LEU A 165 12.01 2.29 -10.34
C LEU A 165 11.79 0.77 -10.41
N ARG A 166 11.45 0.24 -11.59
CA ARG A 166 11.38 -1.22 -11.81
C ARG A 166 12.75 -1.88 -11.62
N HIS A 167 13.82 -1.28 -12.13
CA HIS A 167 15.18 -1.77 -11.89
C HIS A 167 15.49 -1.82 -10.39
N PHE A 168 15.22 -0.74 -9.65
CA PHE A 168 15.42 -0.68 -8.20
C PHE A 168 14.65 -1.79 -7.46
N PHE A 169 13.40 -2.04 -7.83
CA PHE A 169 12.59 -3.12 -7.26
C PHE A 169 13.23 -4.51 -7.44
N PHE A 170 13.74 -4.81 -8.63
CA PHE A 170 14.46 -6.07 -8.86
C PHE A 170 15.82 -6.10 -8.16
N ALA A 171 16.56 -5.00 -8.20
CA ALA A 171 17.88 -4.89 -7.56
C ALA A 171 17.78 -5.08 -6.05
N GLN A 172 16.78 -4.47 -5.39
CA GLN A 172 16.52 -4.65 -3.96
C GLN A 172 16.35 -6.13 -3.59
N ARG A 173 15.62 -6.90 -4.40
CA ARG A 173 15.42 -8.36 -4.20
C ARG A 173 16.65 -9.19 -4.54
N ALA A 174 17.47 -8.72 -5.47
CA ALA A 174 18.71 -9.39 -5.84
C ALA A 174 19.78 -9.30 -4.74
N THR A 175 19.71 -8.29 -3.86
CA THR A 175 20.69 -8.10 -2.77
C THR A 175 20.86 -9.32 -1.84
N SER A 176 19.81 -10.13 -1.67
CA SER A 176 19.87 -11.34 -0.84
C SER A 176 20.36 -12.59 -1.59
N LYS A 177 20.60 -12.50 -2.91
CA LYS A 177 21.05 -13.61 -3.75
C LYS A 177 22.53 -13.46 -4.05
N ILE A 178 23.36 -14.03 -3.21
CA ILE A 178 24.82 -14.01 -3.35
C ILE A 178 25.28 -15.34 -3.95
N PRO A 179 25.84 -15.35 -5.18
CA PRO A 179 26.41 -16.54 -5.80
C PRO A 179 27.47 -17.19 -4.92
N ASN A 180 27.54 -18.52 -4.94
CA ASN A 180 28.45 -19.34 -4.14
C ASN A 180 28.29 -19.24 -2.62
N ILE A 181 27.22 -18.58 -2.12
CA ILE A 181 26.89 -18.52 -0.70
C ILE A 181 25.45 -18.98 -0.48
N THR A 182 24.49 -18.24 -1.06
CA THR A 182 23.06 -18.47 -0.82
C THR A 182 22.46 -19.58 -1.68
N ASN A 183 23.19 -20.05 -2.70
CA ASN A 183 22.82 -21.16 -3.57
C ASN A 183 23.34 -22.53 -3.11
N LEU A 184 24.06 -22.59 -1.98
CA LEU A 184 24.62 -23.83 -1.43
C LEU A 184 23.60 -24.67 -0.63
N GLY A 185 22.33 -24.25 -0.56
CA GLY A 185 21.30 -24.95 0.22
C GLY A 185 21.42 -24.75 1.74
N LEU A 186 22.23 -23.78 2.19
CA LEU A 186 22.37 -23.45 3.61
C LEU A 186 21.08 -22.87 4.18
N THR A 187 20.79 -23.24 5.44
CA THR A 187 19.64 -22.70 6.18
C THR A 187 20.11 -21.73 7.27
N PRO A 188 19.52 -20.52 7.39
CA PRO A 188 19.87 -19.59 8.46
C PRO A 188 19.56 -20.19 9.84
N ARG A 189 20.51 -20.09 10.77
CA ARG A 189 20.28 -20.47 12.17
C ARG A 189 19.31 -19.49 12.82
N ARG A 190 18.43 -20.01 13.68
CA ARG A 190 17.52 -19.18 14.48
C ARG A 190 18.30 -18.46 15.58
N ILE A 191 18.29 -17.13 15.56
CA ILE A 191 18.90 -16.29 16.60
C ILE A 191 17.81 -15.79 17.53
N LEU A 192 17.82 -16.23 18.78
CA LEU A 192 16.86 -15.82 19.82
C LEU A 192 17.42 -14.76 20.77
N LYS A 193 18.74 -14.68 20.86
CA LYS A 193 19.45 -13.81 21.79
C LYS A 193 20.68 -13.20 21.12
N ALA A 194 20.89 -11.91 21.32
CA ALA A 194 22.05 -11.18 20.81
C ALA A 194 22.70 -10.36 21.94
N ALA A 195 24.02 -10.27 21.93
CA ALA A 195 24.76 -9.36 22.80
C ALA A 195 25.16 -8.11 22.01
N ASN A 196 24.93 -6.94 22.58
CA ASN A 196 25.29 -5.66 21.99
C ASN A 196 26.31 -4.97 22.89
N VAL A 197 27.52 -4.78 22.37
CA VAL A 197 28.63 -4.19 23.12
C VAL A 197 28.71 -2.70 22.77
N GLY A 198 28.20 -1.87 23.69
CA GLY A 198 28.06 -0.43 23.53
C GLY A 198 26.60 0.02 23.61
N GLY A 199 26.33 0.98 24.49
CA GLY A 199 25.03 1.64 24.71
C GLY A 199 24.96 3.04 24.11
N GLY A 200 25.94 3.41 23.27
CA GLY A 200 25.97 4.70 22.57
C GLY A 200 24.81 4.91 21.59
N LEU A 201 24.93 5.92 20.73
CA LEU A 201 23.89 6.27 19.76
C LEU A 201 23.56 5.10 18.80
N MET A 202 24.58 4.51 18.17
CA MET A 202 24.37 3.35 17.27
C MET A 202 23.93 2.10 18.03
N GLY A 203 24.57 1.80 19.17
CA GLY A 203 24.26 0.62 19.99
C GLY A 203 22.81 0.61 20.45
N SER A 204 22.29 1.73 20.95
CA SER A 204 20.88 1.85 21.32
C SER A 204 19.93 1.67 20.14
N GLY A 205 20.28 2.13 18.94
CA GLY A 205 19.52 1.88 17.71
C GLY A 205 19.47 0.40 17.32
N ILE A 206 20.61 -0.29 17.34
CA ILE A 206 20.70 -1.73 17.06
C ILE A 206 19.89 -2.55 18.07
N ALA A 207 20.02 -2.24 19.37
CA ALA A 207 19.23 -2.89 20.41
C ALA A 207 17.73 -2.69 20.20
N THR A 208 17.30 -1.48 19.82
CA THR A 208 15.91 -1.18 19.52
C THR A 208 15.39 -2.03 18.35
N ALA A 209 16.15 -2.15 17.27
CA ALA A 209 15.76 -2.95 16.10
C ALA A 209 15.61 -4.45 16.42
N PHE A 210 16.51 -5.01 17.24
CA PHE A 210 16.43 -6.40 17.70
C PHE A 210 15.21 -6.65 18.59
N ILE A 211 14.95 -5.77 19.57
CA ILE A 211 13.80 -5.92 20.47
C ILE A 211 12.47 -5.83 19.70
N LEU A 212 12.36 -4.93 18.71
CA LEU A 212 11.18 -4.83 17.84
C LEU A 212 10.99 -6.06 16.93
N SER A 213 12.01 -6.90 16.80
CA SER A 213 11.98 -8.14 16.01
C SER A 213 11.93 -9.40 16.90
N ASP A 214 11.51 -9.27 18.16
CA ASP A 214 11.40 -10.35 19.15
C ASP A 214 12.73 -11.06 19.48
N ILE A 215 13.87 -10.37 19.37
CA ILE A 215 15.20 -10.87 19.75
C ILE A 215 15.57 -10.33 21.14
N VAL A 216 15.94 -11.22 22.07
CA VAL A 216 16.40 -10.84 23.40
C VAL A 216 17.79 -10.20 23.31
N VAL A 217 17.95 -8.97 23.81
CA VAL A 217 19.23 -8.24 23.75
C VAL A 217 19.87 -8.12 25.13
N VAL A 218 21.16 -8.45 25.21
CA VAL A 218 22.02 -8.14 26.37
C VAL A 218 22.90 -6.96 26.01
N LEU A 219 22.74 -5.83 26.71
CA LEU A 219 23.55 -4.63 26.49
C LEU A 219 24.74 -4.62 27.46
N LYS A 220 25.96 -4.51 26.93
CA LYS A 220 27.20 -4.38 27.71
C LYS A 220 27.78 -2.98 27.53
N GLU A 221 28.16 -2.36 28.63
CA GLU A 221 28.91 -1.10 28.65
C GLU A 221 30.13 -1.17 29.58
N VAL A 222 30.99 -0.16 29.50
CA VAL A 222 32.20 -0.07 30.35
C VAL A 222 31.84 0.28 31.79
N ASN A 223 30.82 1.12 31.98
CA ASN A 223 30.35 1.52 33.31
C ASN A 223 28.83 1.72 33.35
N GLU A 224 28.30 1.81 34.56
CA GLU A 224 26.86 1.92 34.82
C GLU A 224 26.25 3.21 34.25
N LYS A 225 26.99 4.32 34.28
CA LYS A 225 26.53 5.61 33.72
C LYS A 225 26.23 5.50 32.23
N PHE A 226 27.13 4.91 31.45
CA PHE A 226 26.94 4.70 30.02
C PHE A 226 25.86 3.66 29.74
N LEU A 227 25.79 2.60 30.56
CA LEU A 227 24.73 1.59 30.47
C LEU A 227 23.34 2.21 30.61
N ASN A 228 23.12 2.98 31.67
CA ASN A 228 21.85 3.65 31.94
C ASN A 228 21.49 4.67 30.85
N THR A 229 22.49 5.39 30.33
CA THR A 229 22.29 6.31 29.20
C THR A 229 21.78 5.57 27.95
N GLY A 230 22.37 4.41 27.62
CA GLY A 230 21.95 3.58 26.50
C GLY A 230 20.53 3.02 26.68
N ILE A 231 20.23 2.51 27.87
CA ILE A 231 18.88 2.02 28.21
C ILE A 231 17.84 3.13 28.06
N ASN A 232 18.14 4.34 28.53
CA ASN A 232 17.21 5.48 28.42
C ASN A 232 16.95 5.89 26.97
N ARG A 233 17.96 5.82 26.09
CA ARG A 233 17.76 6.04 24.64
C ARG A 233 16.86 4.98 24.02
N ILE A 234 17.05 3.70 24.35
CA ILE A 234 16.19 2.62 23.87
C ILE A 234 14.75 2.86 24.32
N LYS A 235 14.53 3.20 25.59
CA LYS A 235 13.21 3.56 26.12
C LYS A 235 12.59 4.73 25.36
N ALA A 236 13.36 5.79 25.11
CA ALA A 236 12.89 6.96 24.37
C ALA A 236 12.49 6.61 22.92
N ASN A 237 13.28 5.77 22.24
CA ASN A 237 12.96 5.28 20.90
C ASN A 237 11.62 4.52 20.90
N LEU A 238 11.44 3.60 21.85
CA LEU A 238 10.19 2.83 21.99
C LEU A 238 8.98 3.74 22.30
N GLN A 239 9.14 4.70 23.20
CA GLN A 239 8.09 5.67 23.53
C GLN A 239 7.68 6.51 22.30
N SER A 240 8.61 6.81 21.40
CA SER A 240 8.31 7.56 20.17
C SER A 240 7.36 6.81 19.22
N PHE A 241 7.35 5.47 19.25
CA PHE A 241 6.43 4.64 18.48
C PHE A 241 5.02 4.57 19.09
N VAL A 242 4.88 4.79 20.40
CA VAL A 242 3.59 4.76 21.10
C VAL A 242 2.86 6.11 21.05
N LYS A 243 3.60 7.22 20.95
CA LYS A 243 3.03 8.57 20.90
C LYS A 243 2.48 8.98 19.52
N LYS A 244 2.58 8.11 18.50
CA LYS A 244 2.02 8.32 17.16
C LYS A 244 0.74 7.52 16.98
#